data_AF-U4VCK2-F1
#
_entry.id   AF-U4VCK2-F1
#
_cell.length_a   1.000
_cell.length_b   1.000
_cell.length_c   1.000
_cell.angle_alpha   90.00
_cell.angle_beta   90.00
_cell.angle_gamma   90.00
#
_symmetry.space_group_name_H-M   'P 1'
#
loop_
_entity.id
_entity.type
_entity.pdbx_description
1 polymer ?
#
loop_
_entity_poly.entity_id
_entity_poly.type
_entity_poly.pdbx_seq_one_letter_code
_entity_poly.pdbx_strand_id
1 'polypeptide(L)'
;MSDYTSGTITVTQNSVNFTGTNTLWRTAQFREGDTVQLKGYTAIIAAASAADPRIASNTAGTFTEPWPGGPSGTFAYRMRFMPDGARVTAQTTTLIELLGNGNLQALAGVGGATKTLPYFTGPAPWMRSPGQPIQCRILPASTEWGLPL
;
A
#
# COMPACT_ATOMS: atom_id res chain seq x y z
N MET A 1 7.07 -26.72 7.03
CA MET A 1 6.09 -25.62 6.87
C MET A 1 4.98 -25.83 7.87
N SER A 2 4.67 -24.85 8.71
CA SER A 2 3.53 -24.94 9.64
C SER A 2 2.33 -24.27 9.00
N ASP A 3 1.36 -25.07 8.58
CA ASP A 3 0.08 -24.56 8.07
C ASP A 3 -0.73 -24.00 9.26
N TYR A 4 -1.47 -22.91 9.05
CA TYR A 4 -2.43 -22.42 10.05
C TYR A 4 -3.77 -23.14 9.87
N THR A 5 -4.24 -23.83 10.91
CA THR A 5 -5.43 -24.70 10.84
C THR A 5 -6.41 -24.49 12.00
N SER A 6 -6.26 -23.40 12.78
CA SER A 6 -7.14 -23.15 13.93
C SER A 6 -8.54 -22.77 13.49
N GLY A 7 -9.56 -23.36 14.13
CA GLY A 7 -10.96 -23.03 13.88
C GLY A 7 -11.50 -23.57 12.55
N THR A 8 -12.60 -23.00 12.09
CA THR A 8 -13.26 -23.35 10.83
C THR A 8 -13.47 -22.14 9.96
N ILE A 9 -13.62 -22.38 8.65
CA ILE A 9 -13.96 -21.36 7.66
C ILE A 9 -15.31 -21.69 7.03
N THR A 10 -16.16 -20.68 6.90
CA THR A 10 -17.42 -20.73 6.18
C THR A 10 -17.26 -19.98 4.87
N VAL A 11 -17.50 -20.68 3.77
CA VAL A 11 -17.48 -20.13 2.41
C VAL A 11 -18.84 -20.29 1.77
N THR A 12 -19.17 -19.34 0.89
CA THR A 12 -20.39 -19.38 0.08
C THR A 12 -19.99 -19.50 -1.38
N GLN A 13 -20.63 -20.40 -2.11
CA GLN A 13 -20.43 -20.58 -3.55
C GLN A 13 -20.54 -19.26 -4.30
N ASN A 14 -19.59 -18.99 -5.21
CA ASN A 14 -19.53 -17.77 -6.01
C ASN A 14 -19.44 -16.46 -5.20
N SER A 15 -19.10 -16.53 -3.91
CA SER A 15 -18.82 -15.36 -3.09
C SER A 15 -17.32 -15.16 -2.92
N VAL A 16 -16.91 -13.90 -2.86
CA VAL A 16 -15.56 -13.54 -2.41
C VAL A 16 -15.47 -13.51 -0.88
N ASN A 17 -16.59 -13.39 -0.18
CA ASN A 17 -16.59 -13.25 1.27
C ASN A 17 -16.51 -14.61 1.95
N PHE A 18 -15.74 -14.68 3.03
CA PHE A 18 -15.72 -15.84 3.92
C PHE A 18 -15.65 -15.39 5.39
N THR A 19 -16.18 -16.24 6.26
CA THR A 19 -16.17 -16.02 7.71
C THR A 19 -15.51 -17.18 8.43
N GLY A 20 -15.07 -16.95 9.67
CA GLY A 20 -14.36 -17.92 10.47
C GLY A 20 -14.97 -18.03 11.87
N THR A 21 -14.81 -19.19 12.48
CA THR A 21 -15.17 -19.44 13.88
C THR A 21 -13.95 -20.00 14.61
N ASN A 22 -13.63 -19.44 15.78
CA ASN A 22 -12.43 -19.80 16.56
C ASN A 22 -11.11 -19.62 15.78
N THR A 23 -11.06 -18.55 15.00
CA THR A 23 -9.92 -18.15 14.17
C THR A 23 -9.27 -16.88 14.72
N LEU A 24 -8.01 -16.66 14.36
CA LEU A 24 -7.19 -15.51 14.75
C LEU A 24 -6.38 -15.00 13.55
N TRP A 25 -7.01 -14.90 12.38
CA TRP A 25 -6.30 -14.67 11.11
C TRP A 25 -5.50 -13.37 11.07
N ARG A 26 -6.10 -12.27 11.54
CA ARG A 26 -5.45 -10.96 11.57
C ARG A 26 -4.35 -10.89 12.61
N THR A 27 -4.53 -11.52 13.78
CA THR A 27 -3.47 -11.67 14.79
C THR A 27 -2.29 -12.47 14.24
N ALA A 28 -2.56 -13.56 13.51
CA ALA A 28 -1.56 -14.36 12.81
C ALA A 28 -0.89 -13.64 11.61
N GLN A 29 -1.26 -12.39 11.33
CA GLN A 29 -0.71 -11.54 10.27
C GLN A 29 -0.97 -12.02 8.83
N PHE A 30 -2.06 -12.76 8.59
CA PHE A 30 -2.48 -13.05 7.22
C PHE A 30 -2.80 -11.76 6.45
N ARG A 31 -2.40 -11.75 5.19
CA ARG A 31 -2.44 -10.57 4.32
C ARG A 31 -2.62 -10.98 2.86
N GLU A 32 -2.90 -9.99 2.02
CA GLU A 32 -3.10 -10.15 0.59
C GLU A 32 -2.03 -11.04 -0.05
N GLY A 33 -2.43 -12.00 -0.88
CA GLY A 33 -1.53 -12.94 -1.55
C GLY A 33 -1.23 -14.21 -0.75
N ASP A 34 -1.56 -14.25 0.55
CA ASP A 34 -1.57 -15.51 1.29
C ASP A 34 -2.69 -16.42 0.79
N THR A 35 -2.57 -17.73 1.03
CA THR A 35 -3.47 -18.71 0.43
C THR A 35 -4.30 -19.45 1.47
N VAL A 36 -5.53 -19.78 1.08
CA VAL A 36 -6.44 -20.67 1.82
C VAL A 36 -6.66 -21.92 1.00
N GLN A 37 -6.38 -23.07 1.60
CA GLN A 37 -6.58 -24.39 0.99
C GLN A 37 -7.69 -25.12 1.72
N LEU A 38 -8.76 -25.45 1.00
CA LEU A 38 -9.87 -26.23 1.52
C LEU A 38 -10.54 -27.01 0.39
N LYS A 39 -11.03 -28.23 0.69
CA LYS A 39 -11.71 -29.11 -0.28
C LYS A 39 -10.95 -29.33 -1.61
N GLY A 40 -9.62 -29.27 -1.58
CA GLY A 40 -8.78 -29.46 -2.77
C GLY A 40 -8.59 -28.20 -3.63
N TYR A 41 -9.23 -27.09 -3.28
CA TYR A 41 -9.02 -25.80 -3.95
C TYR A 41 -8.04 -24.94 -3.16
N THR A 42 -7.36 -24.04 -3.88
CA THR A 42 -6.53 -22.99 -3.31
C THR A 42 -7.12 -21.65 -3.73
N ALA A 43 -7.51 -20.82 -2.78
CA ALA A 43 -7.97 -19.46 -2.99
C ALA A 43 -6.95 -18.47 -2.41
N ILE A 44 -6.90 -17.27 -2.97
CA ILE A 44 -5.95 -16.23 -2.56
C ILE A 44 -6.70 -15.20 -1.72
N ILE A 45 -6.12 -14.82 -0.59
CA ILE A 45 -6.65 -13.78 0.31
C ILE A 45 -6.44 -12.42 -0.33
N ALA A 46 -7.48 -11.58 -0.32
CA ALA A 46 -7.41 -10.17 -0.71
C ALA A 46 -7.10 -9.27 0.50
N ALA A 47 -6.61 -8.07 0.22
CA ALA A 47 -6.42 -7.03 1.22
C ALA A 47 -7.76 -6.54 1.81
N ALA A 48 -7.76 -6.11 3.06
CA ALA A 48 -8.88 -5.39 3.65
C ALA A 48 -9.14 -4.05 2.93
N SER A 49 -8.08 -3.36 2.51
CA SER A 49 -8.14 -2.16 1.67
C SER A 49 -6.79 -1.87 1.02
N ALA A 50 -6.74 -0.96 0.04
CA ALA A 50 -5.48 -0.51 -0.55
C ALA A 50 -4.48 0.09 0.47
N ALA A 51 -4.97 0.62 1.59
CA ALA A 51 -4.14 1.18 2.66
C ALA A 51 -3.79 0.16 3.76
N ASP A 52 -4.49 -0.98 3.83
CA ASP A 52 -4.27 -2.04 4.82
C ASP A 52 -4.24 -3.41 4.12
N PRO A 53 -3.04 -3.95 3.82
CA PRO A 53 -2.89 -5.19 3.08
C PRO A 53 -3.26 -6.44 3.89
N ARG A 54 -3.57 -6.30 5.19
CA ARG A 54 -3.93 -7.44 6.05
C ARG A 54 -5.33 -7.94 5.74
N ILE A 55 -5.63 -9.17 6.14
CA ILE A 55 -6.98 -9.71 6.12
C ILE A 55 -7.92 -8.86 6.99
N ALA A 56 -9.20 -8.80 6.61
CA ALA A 56 -10.20 -7.90 7.19
C ALA A 56 -10.34 -8.03 8.72
N SER A 57 -10.39 -9.23 9.28
CA SER A 57 -10.44 -9.42 10.75
C SER A 57 -9.93 -10.80 11.17
N ASN A 58 -10.01 -11.10 12.47
CA ASN A 58 -9.70 -12.43 12.97
C ASN A 58 -10.67 -13.51 12.49
N THR A 59 -11.87 -13.14 12.05
CA THR A 59 -12.99 -14.04 11.72
C THR A 59 -13.69 -13.68 10.40
N ALA A 60 -13.15 -12.76 9.61
CA ALA A 60 -13.68 -12.40 8.32
C ALA A 60 -12.56 -12.06 7.35
N GLY A 61 -12.78 -12.39 6.08
CA GLY A 61 -11.86 -12.07 5.00
C GLY A 61 -12.55 -12.14 3.64
N THR A 62 -11.79 -11.78 2.62
CA THR A 62 -12.22 -11.81 1.23
C THR A 62 -11.18 -12.53 0.39
N PHE A 63 -11.65 -13.23 -0.64
CA PHE A 63 -10.82 -13.78 -1.69
C PHE A 63 -10.64 -12.76 -2.82
N THR A 64 -9.55 -12.89 -3.57
CA THR A 64 -9.33 -12.09 -4.79
C THR A 64 -10.29 -12.45 -5.91
N GLU A 65 -10.74 -13.70 -5.94
CA GLU A 65 -11.70 -14.23 -6.91
C GLU A 65 -12.85 -14.94 -6.18
N PRO A 66 -14.05 -15.00 -6.77
CA PRO A 66 -15.15 -15.76 -6.18
C PRO A 66 -14.75 -17.20 -5.89
N TRP A 67 -15.21 -17.75 -4.76
CA TRP A 67 -14.97 -19.13 -4.40
C TRP A 67 -15.40 -20.06 -5.55
N PRO A 68 -14.49 -20.85 -6.17
CA PRO A 68 -14.61 -21.40 -7.53
C PRO A 68 -15.64 -22.53 -7.72
N GLY A 69 -16.63 -22.64 -6.83
CA GLY A 69 -17.80 -23.49 -7.08
C GLY A 69 -17.91 -24.73 -6.19
N GLY A 70 -17.05 -24.92 -5.19
CA GLY A 70 -17.26 -25.95 -4.16
C GLY A 70 -18.54 -25.67 -3.33
N PRO A 71 -19.11 -26.69 -2.66
CA PRO A 71 -20.32 -26.51 -1.87
C PRO A 71 -20.14 -25.43 -0.80
N SER A 72 -21.14 -24.55 -0.64
CA SER A 72 -21.22 -23.64 0.49
C SER A 72 -21.22 -24.44 1.80
N GLY A 73 -20.59 -23.91 2.84
CA GLY A 73 -20.60 -24.55 4.14
C GLY A 73 -19.38 -24.20 4.99
N THR A 74 -19.32 -24.84 6.15
CA THR A 74 -18.25 -24.69 7.12
C THR A 74 -17.31 -25.88 7.05
N PHE A 75 -16.02 -25.61 6.89
CA PHE A 75 -15.01 -26.63 6.66
C PHE A 75 -13.76 -26.39 7.49
N ALA A 76 -12.99 -27.47 7.68
CA ALA A 76 -11.59 -27.38 8.03
C ALA A 76 -10.79 -26.86 6.83
N TYR A 77 -9.72 -26.14 7.11
CA TYR A 77 -8.90 -25.49 6.09
C TYR A 77 -7.44 -25.43 6.52
N ARG A 78 -6.59 -24.99 5.60
CA ARG A 78 -5.18 -24.70 5.85
C ARG A 78 -4.85 -23.35 5.23
N MET A 79 -4.27 -22.44 5.99
CA MET A 79 -3.74 -21.20 5.44
C MET A 79 -2.21 -21.23 5.40
N ARG A 80 -1.65 -20.64 4.34
CA ARG A 80 -0.21 -20.53 4.12
C ARG A 80 0.19 -19.12 3.78
N PHE A 81 1.27 -18.67 4.42
CA PHE A 81 1.93 -17.42 4.12
C PHE A 81 2.63 -17.51 2.78
N MET A 82 2.49 -16.45 1.97
CA MET A 82 3.37 -16.22 0.83
C MET A 82 4.79 -15.96 1.35
N PRO A 83 5.85 -16.51 0.72
CA PRO A 83 7.22 -16.27 1.14
C PRO A 83 7.54 -14.78 1.17
N ASP A 84 8.08 -14.29 2.29
CA ASP A 84 8.38 -12.86 2.47
C ASP A 84 9.39 -12.34 1.42
N GLY A 85 10.29 -13.19 0.94
CA GLY A 85 11.22 -12.83 -0.14
C GLY A 85 10.50 -12.38 -1.41
N ALA A 86 9.43 -13.06 -1.81
CA ALA A 86 8.65 -12.66 -2.98
C ALA A 86 7.94 -11.32 -2.77
N ARG A 87 7.50 -11.03 -1.54
CA ARG A 87 6.88 -9.75 -1.18
C ARG A 87 7.88 -8.60 -1.25
N VAL A 88 9.05 -8.79 -0.66
CA VAL A 88 10.13 -7.77 -0.65
C VAL A 88 10.64 -7.53 -2.06
N THR A 89 10.82 -8.57 -2.89
CA THR A 89 11.23 -8.40 -4.28
C THR A 89 10.19 -7.61 -5.07
N ALA A 90 8.90 -7.92 -4.96
CA ALA A 90 7.84 -7.19 -5.66
C ALA A 90 7.81 -5.71 -5.26
N GLN A 91 7.86 -5.42 -3.95
CA GLN A 91 7.92 -4.04 -3.45
C GLN A 91 9.17 -3.30 -3.92
N THR A 92 10.30 -3.99 -3.98
CA THR A 92 11.58 -3.43 -4.46
C THR A 92 11.51 -3.10 -5.94
N THR A 93 10.92 -3.97 -6.76
CA THR A 93 10.72 -3.70 -8.20
C THR A 93 9.83 -2.48 -8.41
N THR A 94 8.68 -2.39 -7.72
CA THR A 94 7.81 -1.20 -7.81
C THR A 94 8.54 0.07 -7.36
N LEU A 95 9.35 0.00 -6.31
CA LEU A 95 10.17 1.13 -5.89
C LEU A 95 11.20 1.51 -6.97
N ILE A 96 11.91 0.55 -7.55
CA ILE A 96 12.87 0.79 -8.64
C ILE A 96 12.19 1.45 -9.84
N GLU A 97 10.98 1.03 -10.21
CA GLU A 97 10.20 1.67 -11.29
C GLU A 97 9.83 3.12 -10.93
N LEU A 98 9.37 3.37 -9.71
CA LEU A 98 9.04 4.71 -9.24
C LEU A 98 10.25 5.64 -9.19
N LEU A 99 11.43 5.12 -8.83
CA LEU A 99 12.69 5.86 -8.81
C LEU A 99 13.33 5.98 -10.21
N GLY A 100 13.06 5.04 -11.10
CA GLY A 100 13.61 4.94 -12.45
C GLY A 100 12.89 5.80 -13.49
N ASN A 101 11.82 6.51 -13.11
CA ASN A 101 11.02 7.34 -14.01
C ASN A 101 11.73 8.62 -14.53
N GLY A 102 13.03 8.78 -14.29
CA GLY A 102 13.82 9.90 -14.78
C GLY A 102 13.76 11.15 -13.91
N ASN A 103 12.85 11.24 -12.94
CA ASN A 103 12.69 12.43 -12.11
C ASN A 103 13.89 12.67 -11.18
N LEU A 104 14.53 11.59 -10.69
CA LEU A 104 15.73 11.71 -9.85
C LEU A 104 16.94 12.19 -10.64
N GLN A 105 17.09 11.72 -11.89
CA GLN A 105 18.13 12.14 -12.80
C GLN A 105 17.91 13.60 -13.22
N ALA A 106 16.67 13.98 -13.49
CA ALA A 106 16.29 15.36 -13.78
C ALA A 106 16.61 16.29 -12.60
N LEU A 107 16.31 15.88 -11.36
CA LEU A 107 16.67 16.62 -10.15
C LEU A 107 18.20 16.73 -9.96
N ALA A 108 18.93 15.63 -10.15
CA ALA A 108 20.39 15.60 -10.01
C ALA A 108 21.11 16.47 -11.06
N GLY A 109 20.50 16.65 -12.23
CA GLY A 109 21.00 17.52 -13.30
C GLY A 109 20.65 19.00 -13.15
N VAL A 110 19.90 19.39 -12.12
CA VAL A 110 19.54 20.80 -11.91
C VAL A 110 20.77 21.61 -11.51
N GLY A 111 21.31 22.36 -12.47
CA GLY A 111 22.31 23.39 -12.21
C GLY A 111 21.65 24.63 -11.60
N GLY A 112 22.18 25.11 -10.48
CA GLY A 112 21.71 26.36 -9.89
C GLY A 112 22.05 27.55 -10.78
N ALA A 113 21.08 28.44 -11.00
CA ALA A 113 21.31 29.76 -11.57
C ALA A 113 21.13 30.84 -10.49
N THR A 114 21.94 31.90 -10.56
CA THR A 114 21.91 33.01 -9.60
C THR A 114 20.49 33.56 -9.44
N LYS A 115 20.02 33.65 -8.18
CA LYS A 115 18.67 34.15 -7.82
C LYS A 115 17.50 33.33 -8.40
N THR A 116 17.70 32.04 -8.67
CA THR A 116 16.61 31.14 -9.08
C THR A 116 16.47 29.97 -8.12
N LEU A 117 15.24 29.48 -7.94
CA LEU A 117 14.95 28.24 -7.23
C LEU A 117 14.25 27.28 -8.21
N PRO A 118 14.57 25.97 -8.15
CA PRO A 118 13.81 24.98 -8.89
C PRO A 118 12.37 24.95 -8.39
N TYR A 119 11.40 25.06 -9.29
CA TYR A 119 9.97 25.01 -8.98
C TYR A 119 9.33 23.80 -9.67
N PHE A 120 8.70 22.93 -8.88
CA PHE A 120 8.06 21.71 -9.37
C PHE A 120 6.55 21.90 -9.47
N THR A 121 5.98 21.66 -10.65
CA THR A 121 4.54 21.60 -10.85
C THR A 121 4.13 20.16 -11.11
N GLY A 122 3.24 19.64 -10.27
CA GLY A 122 2.74 18.27 -10.38
C GLY A 122 1.74 17.98 -9.27
N PRO A 123 0.96 16.89 -9.37
CA PRO A 123 -0.01 16.51 -8.34
C PRO A 123 0.75 16.11 -7.07
N ALA A 124 0.95 17.06 -6.16
CA ALA A 124 1.56 16.83 -4.86
C ALA A 124 0.49 16.91 -3.75
N PRO A 125 0.46 15.97 -2.79
CA PRO A 125 -0.45 16.04 -1.63
C PRO A 125 -0.08 17.12 -0.62
N TRP A 126 1.11 17.73 -0.71
CA TRP A 126 1.58 18.73 0.27
C TRP A 126 1.18 20.18 -0.04
N MET A 127 0.41 20.43 -1.11
CA MET A 127 -0.10 21.77 -1.44
C MET A 127 -1.63 21.79 -1.46
N ARG A 128 -2.25 21.46 -0.33
CA ARG A 128 -3.67 21.75 -0.08
C ARG A 128 -3.82 23.01 0.76
N SER A 129 -3.90 24.13 0.07
CA SER A 129 -4.92 25.14 0.37
C SER A 129 -5.31 25.81 -0.95
N PRO A 130 -6.51 25.51 -1.51
CA PRO A 130 -6.97 26.22 -2.70
C PRO A 130 -7.20 27.68 -2.32
N GLY A 131 -6.53 28.61 -3.01
CA GLY A 131 -6.90 30.03 -2.97
C GLY A 131 -6.04 30.98 -2.14
N GLN A 132 -4.77 30.67 -1.85
CA GLN A 132 -3.83 31.69 -1.38
C GLN A 132 -2.75 31.94 -2.45
N PRO A 133 -2.66 33.15 -3.03
CA PRO A 133 -1.51 33.48 -3.87
C PRO A 133 -0.24 33.40 -3.02
N ILE A 134 0.81 32.81 -3.57
CA ILE A 134 2.15 32.84 -2.97
C ILE A 134 2.56 34.32 -2.88
N GLN A 135 2.45 34.92 -1.69
CA GLN A 135 2.99 36.25 -1.43
C GLN A 135 4.52 36.12 -1.32
N CYS A 136 5.20 36.19 -2.46
CA CYS A 136 6.63 36.47 -2.49
C CYS A 136 6.80 37.94 -2.06
N ARG A 137 6.94 38.18 -0.75
CA ARG A 137 7.29 39.50 -0.22
C ARG A 137 8.77 39.74 -0.51
N ILE A 138 9.06 40.37 -1.65
CA ILE A 138 10.39 40.95 -1.89
C ILE A 138 10.56 42.07 -0.86
N LEU A 139 11.42 41.84 0.14
CA LEU A 139 11.86 42.91 1.02
C LEU A 139 12.68 43.90 0.16
N PRO A 140 12.36 45.20 0.15
CA PRO A 140 13.16 46.16 -0.59
C PRO A 140 14.58 46.18 -0.01
N ALA A 141 15.58 46.29 -0.89
CA ALA A 141 16.96 46.48 -0.49
C ALA A 141 17.05 47.77 0.34
N SER A 142 17.53 47.68 1.58
CA SER A 142 17.87 48.85 2.37
C SER A 142 19.12 49.49 1.78
N THR A 143 18.95 50.49 0.94
CA THR A 143 20.00 51.45 0.60
C THR A 143 20.35 52.24 1.88
N GLU A 144 21.64 52.50 2.07
CA GLU A 144 22.23 53.53 2.94
C GLU A 144 22.51 53.17 4.42
N TRP A 145 23.70 52.59 4.66
CA TRP A 145 24.49 52.93 5.85
C TRP A 145 25.59 53.90 5.41
N GLY A 146 25.28 55.19 5.38
CA GLY A 146 26.25 56.28 5.25
C GLY A 146 26.05 57.24 6.41
N LEU A 147 26.89 57.15 7.44
CA LEU A 147 26.92 58.14 8.54
C LEU A 147 27.65 59.41 8.06
N PRO A 148 27.17 60.62 8.41
CA PRO A 148 27.85 61.86 8.07
C PRO A 148 29.10 62.05 8.95
N LEU A 149 30.02 62.86 8.42
CA LEU A 149 31.36 63.22 8.93
C LEU A 149 31.45 63.47 10.45
#